data_AF-A0A6V8P0U2-F1
#
_entry.id   AF-A0A6V8P0U2-F1
#
_cell.length_a   1.000
_cell.length_b   1.000
_cell.length_c   1.000
_cell.angle_alpha   90.00
_cell.angle_beta   90.00
_cell.angle_gamma   90.00
#
_symmetry.space_group_name_H-M   'P 1'
#
loop_
_entity.id
_entity.type
_entity.pdbx_description
1 polymer ?
#
loop_
_entity_poly.entity_id
_entity_poly.type
_entity_poly.pdbx_seq_one_letter_code
_entity_poly.pdbx_strand_id
1 'polypeptide(L)'
;MEIADQLGAKAVVFHLGRVPMESRMEEVIELHKQGGSALERARAIVDELLRQRKELREKSFQAVLLCLEELNEEAEKRNLYVGVENRYFFHQIPDFEEIGLILDQFRGSNLRYWHDVGHAIIQEKLGVSSQKELLETYSSQMIGIHLHDVRDYKDHFAPGSGEVDFSFVQKHVSPSTIKIVEAHPYVSPEELSESLRFLEEMGIG
;
A
#
# COMPACT_ATOMS: atom_id res chain seq x y z
N MET A 1 -2.97 7.80 18.47
CA MET A 1 -4.09 7.00 19.02
C MET A 1 -5.10 7.86 19.76
N GLU A 2 -4.71 8.62 20.79
CA GLU A 2 -5.64 9.46 21.56
C GLU A 2 -6.51 10.41 20.73
N ILE A 3 -5.91 11.14 19.78
CA ILE A 3 -6.67 12.04 18.91
C ILE A 3 -7.65 11.26 18.03
N ALA A 4 -7.25 10.10 17.51
CA ALA A 4 -8.11 9.27 16.67
C ALA A 4 -9.35 8.77 17.45
N ASP A 5 -9.14 8.35 18.70
CA ASP A 5 -10.18 7.96 19.64
C ASP A 5 -11.14 9.13 19.96
N GLN A 6 -10.60 10.32 20.27
CA GLN A 6 -11.39 11.53 20.50
C GLN A 6 -12.22 11.96 19.29
N LEU A 7 -11.72 11.72 18.07
CA LEU A 7 -12.43 11.99 16.82
C LEU A 7 -13.43 10.89 16.44
N GLY A 8 -13.51 9.79 17.20
CA GLY A 8 -14.36 8.64 16.89
C GLY A 8 -13.91 7.89 15.63
N ALA A 9 -12.62 7.97 15.29
CA ALA A 9 -12.06 7.22 14.17
C ALA A 9 -12.18 5.71 14.41
N LYS A 10 -12.21 4.93 13.32
CA LYS A 10 -12.24 3.47 13.39
C LYS A 10 -10.85 2.84 13.25
N ALA A 11 -9.94 3.51 12.55
CA ALA A 11 -8.64 2.98 12.22
C ALA A 11 -7.60 4.09 12.13
N VAL A 12 -6.33 3.74 12.32
CA VAL A 12 -5.16 4.58 12.05
C VAL A 12 -4.19 3.80 11.19
N VAL A 13 -3.66 4.42 10.14
CA VAL A 13 -2.64 3.82 9.25
C VAL A 13 -1.30 4.52 9.46
N PHE A 14 -0.20 3.76 9.37
CA PHE A 14 1.15 4.30 9.54
C PHE A 14 2.09 3.81 8.44
N HIS A 15 3.05 4.66 8.09
CA HIS A 15 4.26 4.22 7.38
C HIS A 15 5.21 3.59 8.41
N LEU A 16 5.34 2.27 8.38
CA LEU A 16 5.97 1.52 9.48
C LEU A 16 7.49 1.69 9.56
N GLY A 17 8.18 1.85 8.43
CA GLY A 17 9.61 2.08 8.46
C GLY A 17 10.30 1.85 7.13
N ARG A 18 11.63 1.75 7.18
CA ARG A 18 12.49 1.49 6.02
C ARG A 18 13.75 0.71 6.38
N VAL A 19 14.24 -0.04 5.41
CA VAL A 19 15.56 -0.65 5.38
C VAL A 19 16.59 0.42 5.01
N PRO A 20 17.75 0.51 5.69
CA PRO A 20 18.76 1.54 5.44
C PRO A 20 19.56 1.23 4.17
N MET A 21 18.92 1.43 3.02
CA MET A 21 19.49 1.25 1.69
C MET A 21 18.96 2.32 0.73
N GLU A 22 19.64 2.48 -0.40
CA GLU A 22 19.19 3.33 -1.48
C GLU A 22 17.99 2.72 -2.19
N SER A 23 17.00 3.54 -2.55
CA SER A 23 15.80 3.08 -3.24
C SER A 23 16.08 2.75 -4.71
N ARG A 24 16.86 3.61 -5.40
CA ARG A 24 17.11 3.57 -6.87
C ARG A 24 15.86 3.42 -7.74
N MET A 25 14.66 3.63 -7.19
CA MET A 25 13.39 3.44 -7.90
C MET A 25 13.24 4.38 -9.10
N GLU A 26 13.71 5.63 -8.99
CA GLU A 26 13.68 6.59 -10.11
C GLU A 26 14.54 6.12 -11.30
N GLU A 27 15.71 5.52 -11.03
CA GLU A 27 16.58 4.94 -12.06
C GLU A 27 15.88 3.77 -12.77
N VAL A 28 15.23 2.89 -12.00
CA VAL A 28 14.47 1.76 -12.53
C VAL A 28 13.30 2.25 -13.39
N ILE A 29 12.55 3.24 -12.92
CA ILE A 29 11.44 3.87 -13.67
C ILE A 29 11.95 4.46 -14.99
N GLU A 30 13.09 5.13 -14.99
CA GLU A 30 13.64 5.74 -16.21
C GLU A 30 14.08 4.67 -17.23
N LEU A 31 14.71 3.59 -16.77
CA LEU A 31 15.03 2.45 -17.62
C LEU A 31 13.77 1.76 -18.18
N HIS A 32 12.71 1.67 -17.37
CA HIS A 32 11.41 1.17 -17.81
C HIS A 32 10.80 2.01 -18.93
N LYS A 33 10.87 3.34 -18.83
CA LYS A 33 10.40 4.26 -19.87
C LYS A 33 11.20 4.15 -21.17
N GLN A 34 12.50 3.84 -21.09
CA GLN A 34 13.34 3.65 -22.28
C GLN A 34 12.97 2.37 -23.06
N GLY A 35 12.49 1.32 -22.38
CA GLY A 35 12.07 0.08 -23.01
C GLY A 35 13.21 -0.74 -23.65
N GLY A 36 12.85 -1.78 -24.40
CA GLY A 36 13.82 -2.65 -25.09
C GLY A 36 14.87 -3.24 -24.16
N SER A 37 16.15 -3.15 -24.53
CA SER A 37 17.27 -3.66 -23.71
C SER A 37 17.45 -2.97 -22.35
N ALA A 38 16.84 -1.80 -22.12
CA ALA A 38 16.89 -1.13 -20.83
C ALA A 38 16.07 -1.87 -19.76
N LEU A 39 15.04 -2.63 -20.16
CA LEU A 39 14.21 -3.44 -19.25
C LEU A 39 15.01 -4.56 -18.58
N GLU A 40 15.96 -5.17 -19.30
CA GLU A 40 16.85 -6.18 -18.72
C GLU A 40 17.76 -5.58 -17.64
N ARG A 41 18.21 -4.35 -17.84
CA ARG A 41 19.00 -3.61 -16.83
C ARG A 41 18.15 -3.20 -15.64
N ALA A 42 16.93 -2.73 -15.89
CA ALA A 42 15.99 -2.39 -14.83
C ALA A 42 15.72 -3.60 -13.92
N ARG A 43 15.45 -4.75 -14.52
CA ARG A 43 15.26 -6.01 -13.81
C ARG A 43 16.48 -6.41 -12.99
N ALA A 44 17.68 -6.32 -13.57
CA ALA A 44 18.92 -6.62 -12.85
C ALA A 44 19.14 -5.70 -11.63
N ILE A 45 18.76 -4.43 -11.72
CA ILE A 45 18.82 -3.49 -10.59
C ILE A 45 17.79 -3.87 -9.52
N VAL A 46 16.55 -4.17 -9.91
CA VAL A 46 15.50 -4.62 -8.98
C VAL A 46 15.94 -5.89 -8.24
N ASP A 47 16.44 -6.90 -8.94
CA ASP A 47 16.91 -8.16 -8.36
C ASP A 47 18.03 -7.91 -7.33
N GLU A 48 18.98 -7.03 -7.66
CA GLU A 48 20.06 -6.65 -6.74
C GLU A 48 19.55 -5.90 -5.50
N LEU A 49 18.62 -4.96 -5.67
CA LEU A 49 18.01 -4.22 -4.56
C LEU A 49 17.23 -5.17 -3.63
N LEU A 50 16.44 -6.10 -4.18
CA LEU A 50 15.69 -7.06 -3.36
C LEU A 50 16.63 -8.00 -2.60
N ARG A 51 17.73 -8.43 -3.21
CA ARG A 51 18.78 -9.22 -2.53
C ARG A 51 19.41 -8.42 -1.38
N GLN A 52 19.82 -7.18 -1.65
CA GLN A 52 20.39 -6.29 -0.64
C GLN A 52 19.39 -6.02 0.50
N ARG A 53 18.12 -5.76 0.18
CA ARG A 53 17.05 -5.54 1.15
C ARG A 53 16.92 -6.73 2.09
N LYS A 54 16.89 -7.95 1.55
CA LYS A 54 16.79 -9.19 2.32
C LYS A 54 17.94 -9.35 3.32
N GLU A 55 19.16 -8.94 2.95
CA GLU A 55 20.34 -9.00 3.82
C GLU A 55 20.31 -7.93 4.94
N LEU A 56 19.67 -6.78 4.69
CA LEU A 56 19.68 -5.63 5.59
C LEU A 56 18.41 -5.46 6.43
N ARG A 57 17.30 -6.12 6.05
CA ARG A 57 15.96 -5.84 6.63
C ARG A 57 15.83 -6.20 8.10
N GLU A 58 16.53 -7.24 8.56
CA GLU A 58 16.24 -7.90 9.85
C GLU A 58 16.15 -6.91 11.02
N LYS A 59 17.16 -6.05 11.19
CA LYS A 59 17.18 -5.08 12.28
C LYS A 59 16.01 -4.08 12.21
N SER A 60 15.70 -3.59 11.01
CA SER A 60 14.58 -2.65 10.82
C SER A 60 13.24 -3.34 11.06
N PHE A 61 13.08 -4.57 10.58
CA PHE A 61 11.84 -5.32 10.73
C PHE A 61 11.57 -5.68 12.19
N GLN A 62 12.58 -6.13 12.95
CA GLN A 62 12.43 -6.38 14.39
C GLN A 62 12.04 -5.10 15.16
N ALA A 63 12.60 -3.94 14.79
CA ALA A 63 12.20 -2.67 15.38
C ALA A 63 10.74 -2.32 15.08
N VAL A 64 10.26 -2.59 13.85
CA VAL A 64 8.85 -2.41 13.48
C VAL A 64 7.94 -3.29 14.33
N LEU A 65 8.28 -4.57 14.53
CA LEU A 65 7.48 -5.48 15.35
C LEU A 65 7.37 -5.00 16.80
N LEU A 66 8.47 -4.57 17.41
CA LEU A 66 8.47 -4.01 18.77
C LEU A 66 7.59 -2.75 18.86
N CYS A 67 7.67 -1.85 17.88
CA CYS A 67 6.80 -0.67 17.85
C CYS A 67 5.31 -1.05 17.66
N LEU A 68 5.03 -2.08 16.86
CA LEU A 68 3.67 -2.55 16.62
C LEU A 68 3.07 -3.20 17.88
N GLU A 69 3.86 -3.84 18.74
CA GLU A 69 3.39 -4.35 20.03
C GLU A 69 2.79 -3.21 20.88
N GLU A 70 3.56 -2.14 21.09
CA GLU A 70 3.09 -0.98 21.87
C GLU A 70 1.88 -0.29 21.22
N LEU A 71 1.91 -0.12 19.89
CA LEU A 71 0.81 0.51 19.14
C LEU A 71 -0.46 -0.34 19.19
N ASN A 72 -0.34 -1.67 19.12
CA ASN A 72 -1.46 -2.58 19.18
C ASN A 72 -2.12 -2.56 20.55
N GLU A 73 -1.34 -2.57 21.64
CA GLU A 73 -1.88 -2.46 22.99
C GLU A 73 -2.69 -1.17 23.19
N GLU A 74 -2.19 -0.04 22.68
CA GLU A 74 -2.91 1.23 22.76
C GLU A 74 -4.16 1.26 21.86
N ALA A 75 -4.11 0.62 20.70
CA ALA A 75 -5.23 0.52 19.79
C ALA A 75 -6.36 -0.35 20.39
N GLU A 76 -6.03 -1.47 21.03
CA GLU A 76 -7.01 -2.36 21.67
C GLU A 76 -7.74 -1.70 22.83
N LYS A 77 -7.03 -0.96 23.69
CA LYS A 77 -7.64 -0.18 24.80
C LYS A 77 -8.72 0.80 24.32
N ARG A 78 -8.59 1.27 23.08
CA ARG A 78 -9.43 2.31 22.46
C ARG A 78 -10.36 1.75 21.38
N ASN A 79 -10.36 0.44 21.18
CA ASN A 79 -11.12 -0.22 20.12
C ASN A 79 -10.86 0.39 18.72
N LEU A 80 -9.60 0.76 18.45
CA LEU A 80 -9.13 1.24 17.16
C LEU A 80 -8.45 0.11 16.39
N TYR A 81 -8.59 0.11 15.07
CA TYR A 81 -7.77 -0.72 14.18
C TYR A 81 -6.46 -0.03 13.80
N VAL A 82 -5.42 -0.82 13.56
CA VAL A 82 -4.15 -0.35 12.99
C VAL A 82 -3.97 -0.93 11.59
N GLY A 83 -3.85 -0.06 10.60
CA GLY A 83 -3.65 -0.43 9.20
C GLY A 83 -2.18 -0.69 8.86
N VAL A 84 -1.89 -1.88 8.36
CA VAL A 84 -0.59 -2.29 7.81
C VAL A 84 -0.65 -2.10 6.30
N GLU A 85 -0.02 -1.04 5.80
CA GLU A 85 -0.16 -0.59 4.40
C GLU A 85 0.95 -1.12 3.48
N ASN A 86 0.61 -1.63 2.29
CA ASN A 86 1.63 -1.91 1.26
C ASN A 86 2.29 -0.63 0.74
N ARG A 87 3.58 -0.72 0.40
CA ARG A 87 4.42 0.47 0.21
C ARG A 87 4.72 0.79 -1.24
N TYR A 88 5.05 2.05 -1.48
CA TYR A 88 5.53 2.54 -2.78
C TYR A 88 6.97 2.12 -3.07
N PHE A 89 7.91 2.47 -2.17
CA PHE A 89 9.34 2.26 -2.42
C PHE A 89 9.83 0.89 -1.91
N PHE A 90 10.77 0.29 -2.65
CA PHE A 90 11.29 -1.06 -2.36
C PHE A 90 11.90 -1.20 -0.96
N HIS A 91 12.61 -0.16 -0.50
CA HIS A 91 13.24 -0.14 0.81
C HIS A 91 12.26 0.10 1.98
N GLN A 92 10.99 0.38 1.74
CA GLN A 92 10.02 0.60 2.82
C GLN A 92 9.53 -0.73 3.40
N ILE A 93 9.06 -0.67 4.64
CA ILE A 93 8.44 -1.79 5.35
C ILE A 93 6.94 -1.46 5.50
N PRO A 94 6.03 -2.40 5.23
CA PRO A 94 6.28 -3.80 4.88
C PRO A 94 6.37 -4.06 3.36
N ASP A 95 7.08 -5.12 2.98
CA ASP A 95 6.92 -5.82 1.70
C ASP A 95 5.81 -6.89 1.77
N PHE A 96 5.60 -7.62 0.67
CA PHE A 96 4.57 -8.66 0.58
C PHE A 96 4.71 -9.74 1.67
N GLU A 97 5.92 -10.25 1.93
CA GLU A 97 6.15 -11.28 2.95
C GLU A 97 5.96 -10.72 4.36
N GLU A 98 6.48 -9.52 4.58
CA GLU A 98 6.43 -8.83 5.87
C GLU A 98 4.99 -8.49 6.30
N ILE A 99 4.10 -8.16 5.36
CA ILE A 99 2.66 -8.01 5.65
C ILE A 99 2.14 -9.30 6.28
N GLY A 100 2.42 -10.46 5.66
CA GLY A 100 1.97 -11.76 6.15
C GLY A 100 2.54 -12.09 7.53
N LEU A 101 3.83 -11.84 7.75
CA LEU A 101 4.50 -12.05 9.04
C LEU A 101 3.89 -11.17 10.14
N ILE A 102 3.63 -9.89 9.86
CA ILE A 102 2.99 -8.98 10.81
C ILE A 102 1.58 -9.48 11.15
N LEU A 103 0.74 -9.77 10.14
CA LEU A 103 -0.63 -10.21 10.36
C LEU A 103 -0.70 -11.54 11.13
N ASP A 104 0.26 -12.45 10.91
CA ASP A 104 0.33 -13.71 11.63
C ASP A 104 0.78 -13.54 13.08
N GLN A 105 1.82 -12.74 13.33
CA GLN A 105 2.32 -12.45 14.68
C GLN A 105 1.26 -11.79 15.56
N PHE A 106 0.47 -10.88 14.98
CA PHE A 106 -0.60 -10.15 15.68
C PHE A 106 -1.99 -10.75 15.41
N ARG A 107 -2.06 -12.04 15.07
CA ARG A 107 -3.32 -12.71 14.78
C ARG A 107 -4.30 -12.59 15.95
N GLY A 108 -5.50 -12.11 15.64
CA GLY A 108 -6.57 -11.91 16.63
C GLY A 108 -6.57 -10.53 17.29
N SER A 109 -5.55 -9.71 17.05
CA SER A 109 -5.51 -8.33 17.53
C SER A 109 -6.31 -7.37 16.63
N ASN A 110 -6.17 -6.06 16.83
CA ASN A 110 -6.73 -5.02 15.97
C ASN A 110 -5.81 -4.58 14.81
N LEU A 111 -4.69 -5.27 14.57
CA LEU A 111 -3.85 -5.07 13.39
C LEU A 111 -4.48 -5.72 12.16
N ARG A 112 -4.67 -4.95 11.09
CA ARG A 112 -5.35 -5.36 9.87
C ARG A 112 -4.62 -4.82 8.65
N TYR A 113 -4.85 -5.47 7.51
CA TYR A 113 -4.28 -5.02 6.24
C TYR A 113 -4.94 -3.70 5.80
N TRP A 114 -4.14 -2.79 5.26
CA TRP A 114 -4.59 -1.60 4.56
C TRP A 114 -4.04 -1.64 3.14
N HIS A 115 -4.90 -1.54 2.13
CA HIS A 115 -4.44 -1.62 0.75
C HIS A 115 -4.24 -0.23 0.16
N ASP A 116 -3.10 0.03 -0.43
CA ASP A 116 -2.91 1.17 -1.33
C ASP A 116 -2.81 0.67 -2.77
N VAL A 117 -3.79 1.07 -3.59
CA VAL A 117 -3.95 0.63 -4.96
C VAL A 117 -2.81 1.14 -5.86
N GLY A 118 -2.43 2.41 -5.73
CA GLY A 118 -1.42 2.99 -6.61
C GLY A 118 -0.02 2.48 -6.29
N HIS A 119 0.32 2.31 -5.01
CA HIS A 119 1.54 1.65 -4.58
C HIS A 119 1.64 0.24 -5.18
N ALA A 120 0.56 -0.54 -5.11
CA ALA A 120 0.54 -1.91 -5.62
C ALA A 120 0.75 -1.94 -7.15
N ILE A 121 0.09 -1.07 -7.90
CA ILE A 121 0.26 -0.96 -9.35
C ILE A 121 1.69 -0.55 -9.72
N ILE A 122 2.26 0.46 -9.05
CA ILE A 122 3.61 0.91 -9.34
C ILE A 122 4.64 -0.20 -9.08
N GLN A 123 4.51 -0.91 -7.94
CA GLN A 123 5.37 -2.05 -7.64
C GLN A 123 5.19 -3.19 -8.66
N GLU A 124 3.98 -3.43 -9.15
CA GLU A 124 3.71 -4.46 -10.17
C GLU A 124 4.37 -4.11 -11.51
N LYS A 125 4.27 -2.86 -11.95
CA LYS A 125 4.91 -2.38 -13.18
C LYS A 125 6.44 -2.49 -13.12
N LEU A 126 7.01 -2.37 -11.93
CA LEU A 126 8.45 -2.50 -11.67
C LEU A 126 8.90 -3.93 -11.33
N GLY A 127 7.98 -4.90 -11.37
CA GLY A 127 8.28 -6.32 -11.19
C GLY A 127 8.59 -6.75 -9.76
N VAL A 128 8.08 -6.05 -8.75
CA VAL A 128 8.37 -6.33 -7.33
C VAL A 128 7.26 -7.09 -6.62
N SER A 129 6.03 -6.55 -6.63
CA SER A 129 4.88 -7.20 -6.00
C SER A 129 3.64 -7.03 -6.87
N SER A 130 2.80 -8.06 -6.97
CA SER A 130 1.57 -7.97 -7.75
C SER A 130 0.40 -7.44 -6.92
N GLN A 131 -0.40 -6.56 -7.51
CA GLN A 131 -1.68 -6.12 -6.92
C GLN A 131 -2.62 -7.31 -6.73
N LYS A 132 -2.68 -8.19 -7.73
CA LYS A 132 -3.49 -9.41 -7.66
C LYS A 132 -3.08 -10.27 -6.47
N GLU A 133 -1.78 -10.53 -6.32
CA GLU A 133 -1.26 -11.37 -5.24
C GLU A 133 -1.54 -10.77 -3.86
N LEU A 134 -1.34 -9.46 -3.69
CA LEU A 134 -1.67 -8.74 -2.45
C LEU A 134 -3.16 -8.89 -2.09
N LEU A 135 -4.05 -8.63 -3.05
CA LEU A 135 -5.50 -8.67 -2.81
C LEU A 135 -6.03 -10.09 -2.62
N GLU A 136 -5.58 -11.07 -3.39
CA GLU A 136 -5.99 -12.47 -3.22
C GLU A 136 -5.51 -13.05 -1.87
N THR A 137 -4.34 -12.60 -1.39
CA THR A 137 -3.76 -13.11 -0.13
C THR A 137 -4.33 -12.41 1.10
N TYR A 138 -4.44 -11.07 1.07
CA TYR A 138 -4.66 -10.28 2.29
C TYR A 138 -6.02 -9.57 2.37
N SER A 139 -6.85 -9.57 1.32
CA SER A 139 -8.12 -8.82 1.34
C SER A 139 -9.09 -9.27 2.43
N SER A 140 -9.06 -10.55 2.83
CA SER A 140 -9.89 -11.08 3.91
C SER A 140 -9.58 -10.46 5.28
N GLN A 141 -8.38 -9.89 5.45
CA GLN A 141 -7.93 -9.20 6.66
C GLN A 141 -7.89 -7.67 6.47
N MET A 142 -8.43 -7.15 5.37
CA MET A 142 -8.37 -5.73 5.03
C MET A 142 -9.41 -4.92 5.80
N ILE A 143 -8.95 -3.87 6.49
CA ILE A 143 -9.83 -2.91 7.18
C ILE A 143 -10.07 -1.64 6.37
N GLY A 144 -9.14 -1.27 5.50
CA GLY A 144 -9.23 -0.04 4.71
C GLY A 144 -8.44 -0.09 3.42
N ILE A 145 -8.73 0.86 2.55
CA ILE A 145 -8.14 0.99 1.22
C ILE A 145 -7.97 2.47 0.83
N HIS A 146 -6.79 2.83 0.32
CA HIS A 146 -6.54 4.07 -0.40
C HIS A 146 -6.81 3.86 -1.89
N LEU A 147 -7.76 4.64 -2.40
CA LEU A 147 -8.24 4.62 -3.76
C LEU A 147 -7.67 5.84 -4.49
N HIS A 148 -6.82 5.56 -5.45
CA HIS A 148 -6.34 6.52 -6.42
C HIS A 148 -5.93 5.79 -7.68
N ASP A 149 -5.85 6.55 -8.76
CA ASP A 149 -5.48 6.03 -10.06
C ASP A 149 -4.00 6.28 -10.37
N VAL A 150 -3.50 5.51 -11.32
CA VAL A 150 -2.11 5.58 -11.77
C VAL A 150 -2.08 5.94 -13.25
N ARG A 151 -1.13 6.78 -13.62
CA ARG A 151 -0.76 7.02 -15.02
C ARG A 151 0.75 6.87 -15.13
N ASP A 152 1.20 5.99 -16.02
CA ASP A 152 2.61 5.67 -16.20
C ASP A 152 3.27 5.20 -14.90
N TYR A 153 4.09 6.04 -14.27
CA TYR A 153 4.78 5.72 -13.01
C TYR A 153 4.46 6.76 -11.92
N LYS A 154 3.30 7.40 -12.04
CA LYS A 154 2.79 8.41 -11.12
C LYS A 154 1.43 7.96 -10.61
N ASP A 155 1.27 7.94 -9.31
CA ASP A 155 0.05 7.60 -8.60
C ASP A 155 -0.68 8.86 -8.11
N HIS A 156 -1.70 8.69 -7.27
CA HIS A 156 -2.52 9.76 -6.70
C HIS A 156 -3.38 10.54 -7.71
N PHE A 157 -3.68 9.97 -8.89
CA PHE A 157 -4.69 10.55 -9.77
C PHE A 157 -6.10 10.24 -9.28
N ALA A 158 -7.09 11.02 -9.73
CA ALA A 158 -8.49 10.74 -9.45
C ALA A 158 -8.88 9.34 -10.00
N PRO A 159 -9.53 8.47 -9.20
CA PRO A 159 -10.06 7.18 -9.67
C PRO A 159 -10.88 7.29 -10.97
N GLY A 160 -10.65 6.37 -11.90
CA GLY A 160 -11.32 6.33 -13.21
C GLY A 160 -10.65 7.18 -14.28
N SER A 161 -9.51 7.82 -13.95
CA SER A 161 -8.80 8.72 -14.84
C SER A 161 -7.48 8.12 -15.36
N GLY A 162 -7.10 6.93 -14.93
CA GLY A 162 -5.83 6.28 -15.27
C GLY A 162 -6.01 4.84 -15.75
N GLU A 163 -5.14 3.95 -15.27
CA GLU A 163 -4.99 2.59 -15.76
C GLU A 163 -5.36 1.50 -14.74
N VAL A 164 -5.79 1.87 -13.52
CA VAL A 164 -6.21 0.90 -12.50
C VAL A 164 -7.47 0.14 -12.93
N ASP A 165 -7.42 -1.20 -12.86
CA ASP A 165 -8.62 -2.04 -13.01
C ASP A 165 -9.45 -2.07 -11.71
N PHE A 166 -10.27 -1.03 -11.51
CA PHE A 166 -11.17 -0.97 -10.35
C PHE A 166 -12.23 -2.08 -10.34
N SER A 167 -12.53 -2.71 -11.49
CA SER A 167 -13.44 -3.86 -11.53
C SER A 167 -12.82 -5.09 -10.87
N PHE A 168 -11.50 -5.22 -10.93
CA PHE A 168 -10.76 -6.23 -10.17
C PHE A 168 -10.71 -5.86 -8.68
N VAL A 169 -10.33 -4.63 -8.35
CA VAL A 169 -10.25 -4.15 -6.96
C VAL A 169 -11.59 -4.34 -6.23
N GLN A 170 -12.71 -4.00 -6.87
CA GLN A 170 -14.03 -4.11 -6.29
C GLN A 170 -14.37 -5.51 -5.76
N LYS A 171 -13.89 -6.57 -6.40
CA LYS A 171 -14.14 -7.96 -5.99
C LYS A 171 -13.55 -8.30 -4.61
N HIS A 172 -12.58 -7.51 -4.17
CA HIS A 172 -11.85 -7.69 -2.91
C HIS A 172 -12.27 -6.68 -1.82
N VAL A 173 -13.06 -5.66 -2.17
CA VAL A 173 -13.54 -4.65 -1.23
C VAL A 173 -14.84 -5.12 -0.58
N SER A 174 -14.85 -5.21 0.75
CA SER A 174 -16.06 -5.54 1.51
C SER A 174 -16.89 -4.29 1.81
N PRO A 175 -18.20 -4.42 2.07
CA PRO A 175 -19.02 -3.29 2.54
C PRO A 175 -18.51 -2.63 3.83
N SER A 176 -17.79 -3.38 4.67
CA SER A 176 -17.18 -2.89 5.91
C SER A 176 -15.81 -2.21 5.73
N THR A 177 -15.20 -2.32 4.54
CA THR A 177 -13.89 -1.74 4.26
C THR A 177 -13.99 -0.21 4.24
N ILE A 178 -13.12 0.45 5.01
CA ILE A 178 -12.99 1.91 5.00
C ILE A 178 -12.38 2.33 3.66
N LYS A 179 -13.09 3.10 2.86
CA LYS A 179 -12.61 3.58 1.56
C LYS A 179 -12.22 5.05 1.69
N ILE A 180 -11.01 5.38 1.25
CA ILE A 180 -10.48 6.75 1.28
C ILE A 180 -9.96 7.05 -0.12
N VAL A 181 -10.43 8.14 -0.73
CA VAL A 181 -9.84 8.63 -1.98
C VAL A 181 -8.62 9.48 -1.62
N GLU A 182 -7.43 9.04 -2.03
CA GLU A 182 -6.16 9.74 -1.76
C GLU A 182 -5.64 10.37 -3.06
N ALA A 183 -6.20 11.53 -3.40
CA ALA A 183 -5.83 12.23 -4.63
C ALA A 183 -4.78 13.33 -4.36
N HIS A 184 -3.89 13.56 -5.32
CA HIS A 184 -2.90 14.63 -5.24
C HIS A 184 -3.59 16.00 -5.12
N PRO A 185 -3.01 16.99 -4.42
CA PRO A 185 -3.53 18.35 -4.31
C PRO A 185 -3.87 19.10 -5.61
N TYR A 186 -3.48 18.59 -6.78
CA TYR A 186 -3.75 19.22 -8.07
C TYR A 186 -5.00 18.66 -8.76
N VAL A 187 -5.63 17.63 -8.18
CA VAL A 187 -6.93 17.12 -8.62
C VAL A 187 -7.98 18.19 -8.30
N SER A 188 -8.70 18.61 -9.34
CA SER A 188 -9.76 19.61 -9.21
C SER A 188 -10.96 19.05 -8.44
N PRO A 189 -11.79 19.92 -7.81
CA PRO A 189 -13.05 19.49 -7.20
C PRO A 189 -13.97 18.73 -8.16
N GLU A 190 -13.97 19.11 -9.44
CA GLU A 190 -14.73 18.46 -10.50
C GLU A 190 -14.24 17.03 -10.76
N GLU A 191 -12.93 16.85 -10.94
CA GLU A 191 -12.31 15.53 -11.11
C GLU A 191 -12.54 14.65 -9.87
N LEU A 192 -12.46 15.21 -8.67
CA LEU A 192 -12.76 14.48 -7.44
C LEU A 192 -14.23 14.03 -7.40
N SER A 193 -15.16 14.92 -7.77
CA SER A 193 -16.58 14.60 -7.83
C SER A 193 -16.90 13.53 -8.88
N GLU A 194 -16.22 13.56 -10.03
CA GLU A 194 -16.30 12.52 -11.05
C GLU A 194 -15.76 11.19 -10.55
N SER A 195 -14.64 11.20 -9.83
CA SER A 195 -14.04 9.99 -9.26
C SER A 195 -14.95 9.30 -8.26
N LEU A 196 -15.68 10.05 -7.43
CA LEU A 196 -16.65 9.50 -6.49
C LEU A 196 -17.81 8.82 -7.20
N ARG A 197 -18.38 9.47 -8.24
CA ARG A 197 -19.43 8.87 -9.07
C ARG A 197 -18.94 7.59 -9.76
N PHE A 198 -17.73 7.62 -10.32
CA PHE A 198 -17.12 6.44 -10.93
C PHE A 198 -16.99 5.28 -9.94
N LEU A 199 -16.51 5.54 -8.71
CA LEU A 199 -16.40 4.51 -7.68
C LEU A 199 -17.76 3.98 -7.22
N GLU A 200 -18.78 4.82 -7.12
CA GLU A 200 -20.17 4.41 -6.86
C GLU A 200 -20.70 3.48 -7.97
N GLU A 201 -20.50 3.84 -9.24
CA GLU A 201 -20.91 3.04 -10.40
C GLU A 201 -20.20 1.68 -10.45
N MET A 202 -18.93 1.63 -10.01
CA MET A 202 -18.18 0.38 -9.87
C MET A 202 -18.65 -0.47 -8.68
N GLY A 203 -19.44 0.08 -7.75
CA GLY A 203 -19.87 -0.62 -6.54
C GLY A 203 -18.82 -0.58 -5.41
N ILE A 204 -17.88 0.37 -5.46
CA ILE A 204 -16.89 0.65 -4.41
C ILE A 204 -17.35 1.80 -3.50
N GLY A 205 -18.32 2.62 -3.93
CA GLY A 205 -18.92 3.70 -3.12
C GLY A 205 -19.47 3.31 -1.75
#